data_AF-A0A2E3XRI6-F1
#
_entry.id   AF-A0A2E3XRI6-F1
#
_cell.length_a   1.000
_cell.length_b   1.000
_cell.length_c   1.000
_cell.angle_alpha   90.00
_cell.angle_beta   90.00
_cell.angle_gamma   90.00
#
_symmetry.space_group_name_H-M   'P 1'
#
loop_
_entity.id
_entity.type
_entity.pdbx_description
1 polymer ?
#
loop_
_entity_poly.entity_id
_entity_poly.type
_entity_poly.pdbx_seq_one_letter_code
_entity_poly.pdbx_strand_id
1 'polypeptide(L)'
;MADSKSKKNPLYVVTNDGKDVEPAENLIDALIKKFALEPVIDFLKLIFQIIMENVGGAVAVDLIKGIMDEVVDSLEKVLKMVDPVLAFSFIKR
;
A
#
# COMPACT_ATOMS: atom_id res chain seq x y z
N MET A 1 -42.30 4.40 -9.36
CA MET A 1 -40.84 4.29 -9.62
C MET A 1 -40.22 3.67 -8.39
N ALA A 2 -39.75 2.42 -8.49
CA ALA A 2 -39.30 1.62 -7.34
C ALA A 2 -37.83 1.90 -7.02
N ASP A 3 -37.56 2.34 -5.80
CA ASP A 3 -36.25 2.61 -5.23
C ASP A 3 -35.54 1.27 -4.92
N SER A 4 -34.51 0.92 -5.69
CA SER A 4 -33.70 -0.29 -5.48
C SER A 4 -32.44 0.04 -4.70
N LYS A 5 -32.57 0.65 -3.51
CA LYS A 5 -31.47 0.66 -2.54
C LYS A 5 -31.32 -0.76 -1.99
N SER A 6 -30.42 -1.53 -2.59
CA SER A 6 -30.00 -2.82 -2.05
C SER A 6 -29.65 -2.63 -0.58
N LYS A 7 -30.44 -3.24 0.31
CA LYS A 7 -30.21 -3.30 1.74
C LYS A 7 -28.89 -4.04 1.96
N LYS A 8 -27.76 -3.32 1.95
CA LYS A 8 -26.45 -3.89 2.23
C LYS A 8 -26.49 -4.39 3.67
N ASN A 9 -26.46 -5.71 3.87
CA ASN A 9 -26.31 -6.26 5.20
C ASN A 9 -25.01 -5.70 5.79
N PRO A 10 -25.04 -5.10 6.99
CA PRO A 10 -23.83 -4.63 7.65
C PRO A 10 -22.91 -5.84 7.87
N LEU A 11 -21.67 -5.74 7.41
CA LEU A 11 -20.65 -6.74 7.70
C LEU A 11 -20.28 -6.56 9.18
N TYR A 12 -20.04 -7.65 9.89
CA TYR A 12 -19.55 -7.57 11.27
C TYR A 12 -18.18 -8.20 11.32
N VAL A 13 -17.27 -7.57 12.05
CA VAL A 13 -15.92 -8.05 12.22
C VAL A 13 -15.59 -8.20 13.69
N VAL A 14 -14.88 -9.27 14.00
CA VAL A 14 -14.49 -9.60 15.36
C VAL A 14 -13.10 -9.01 15.62
N THR A 15 -13.03 -8.06 16.54
CA THR A 15 -11.82 -7.33 16.97
C THR A 15 -11.35 -7.84 18.35
N ASN A 16 -10.13 -7.51 18.76
CA ASN A 16 -9.54 -7.88 20.07
C ASN A 16 -9.59 -9.38 20.41
N ASP A 17 -8.98 -10.23 19.57
CA ASP A 17 -8.86 -11.68 19.83
C ASP A 17 -10.18 -12.40 20.15
N GLY A 18 -11.30 -11.94 19.57
CA GLY A 18 -12.59 -12.58 19.78
C GLY A 18 -13.53 -11.89 20.76
N LYS A 19 -13.11 -10.76 21.37
CA LYS A 19 -13.87 -10.14 22.46
C LYS A 19 -14.90 -9.11 22.00
N ASP A 20 -14.64 -8.42 20.91
CA ASP A 20 -15.48 -7.31 20.44
C ASP A 20 -16.01 -7.58 19.03
N VAL A 21 -17.26 -7.17 18.78
CA VAL A 21 -17.90 -7.30 17.47
C VAL A 21 -18.29 -5.92 16.99
N GLU A 22 -17.66 -5.48 15.91
CA GLU A 22 -17.87 -4.15 15.36
C GLU A 22 -18.55 -4.23 13.99
N PRO A 23 -19.52 -3.34 13.71
CA PRO A 23 -20.05 -3.20 12.36
C PRO A 23 -18.97 -2.62 11.44
N ALA A 24 -18.81 -3.24 10.29
CA ALA A 24 -17.99 -2.82 9.18
C ALA A 24 -18.87 -2.46 7.98
N GLU A 25 -18.58 -1.34 7.34
CA GLU A 25 -19.37 -0.87 6.20
C GLU A 25 -19.09 -1.68 4.94
N ASN A 26 -17.84 -2.12 4.77
CA ASN A 26 -17.33 -2.81 3.59
C ASN A 26 -16.26 -3.86 3.97
N LEU A 27 -15.90 -4.77 3.06
CA LEU A 27 -14.86 -5.79 3.30
C LEU A 27 -13.50 -5.17 3.66
N ILE A 28 -13.16 -4.01 3.07
CA ILE A 28 -11.91 -3.29 3.37
C ILE A 28 -11.94 -2.76 4.81
N ASP A 29 -13.04 -2.15 5.23
CA ASP A 29 -13.21 -1.64 6.61
C ASP A 29 -13.14 -2.78 7.63
N ALA A 30 -13.71 -3.95 7.30
CA ALA A 30 -13.57 -5.15 8.11
C ALA A 30 -12.10 -5.59 8.25
N LEU A 31 -11.32 -5.58 7.16
CA LEU A 31 -9.90 -5.93 7.23
C LEU A 31 -9.10 -4.92 8.06
N ILE A 32 -9.38 -3.63 7.91
CA ILE A 32 -8.71 -2.56 8.67
C ILE A 32 -8.93 -2.77 10.17
N LYS A 33 -10.18 -2.96 10.59
CA LYS A 33 -10.55 -3.20 11.99
C LYS A 33 -9.98 -4.52 12.51
N LYS A 34 -10.08 -5.61 11.74
CA LYS A 34 -9.61 -6.94 12.15
C LYS A 34 -8.10 -6.98 12.42
N PHE A 35 -7.33 -6.28 11.61
CA PHE A 35 -5.88 -6.23 11.74
C PHE A 35 -5.38 -5.02 12.53
N ALA A 36 -6.30 -4.26 13.17
CA ALA A 36 -6.00 -3.03 13.90
C ALA A 36 -5.07 -2.10 13.10
N LEU A 37 -5.37 -1.92 11.80
CA LEU A 37 -4.55 -1.13 10.87
C LEU A 37 -4.83 0.37 10.96
N GLU A 38 -5.75 0.80 11.80
CA GLU A 38 -6.02 2.22 12.08
C GLU A 38 -4.74 3.02 12.42
N PRO A 39 -3.89 2.60 13.38
CA PRO A 39 -2.61 3.28 13.65
C PRO A 39 -1.66 3.30 12.44
N VAL A 40 -1.69 2.26 11.60
CA VAL A 40 -0.86 2.19 10.38
C VAL A 40 -1.38 3.17 9.33
N ILE A 41 -2.70 3.25 9.16
CA ILE A 41 -3.35 4.19 8.25
C ILE A 41 -3.11 5.62 8.70
N ASP A 42 -3.19 5.91 10.00
CA ASP A 42 -2.93 7.26 10.52
C ASP A 42 -1.46 7.66 10.38
N PHE A 43 -0.54 6.71 10.55
CA PHE A 43 0.87 6.92 10.23
C PHE A 43 1.09 7.19 8.73
N LEU A 44 0.42 6.45 7.85
CA LEU A 44 0.47 6.68 6.40
C LEU A 44 -0.12 8.04 6.03
N LYS A 45 -1.25 8.46 6.63
CA LYS A 45 -1.81 9.80 6.43
C LYS A 45 -0.82 10.89 6.84
N LEU A 46 -0.13 10.72 7.97
CA LEU A 46 0.88 11.67 8.43
C LEU A 46 2.06 11.78 7.45
N ILE A 47 2.55 10.65 6.92
CA ILE A 47 3.57 10.64 5.86
C ILE A 47 3.04 11.35 4.60
N PHE A 48 1.84 11.01 4.15
CA PHE A 48 1.22 11.64 2.98
C PHE A 48 1.04 13.14 3.19
N GLN A 49 0.67 13.58 4.39
CA GLN A 49 0.51 14.99 4.72
C GLN A 49 1.86 15.71 4.70
N ILE A 50 2.92 15.14 5.29
CA ILE A 50 4.28 15.69 5.22
C ILE A 50 4.75 15.79 3.77
N ILE A 51 4.49 14.76 2.97
CA ILE A 51 4.82 14.77 1.54
C ILE A 51 4.03 15.89 0.85
N MET A 52 2.71 15.94 0.99
CA MET A 52 1.85 16.94 0.34
C MET A 52 2.18 18.38 0.77
N GLU A 53 2.48 18.61 2.03
CA GLU A 53 2.90 19.92 2.57
C GLU A 53 4.25 20.37 1.98
N ASN A 54 5.15 19.43 1.67
CA ASN A 54 6.44 19.73 1.04
C ASN A 54 6.39 19.67 -0.51
N VAL A 55 5.38 19.00 -1.09
CA VAL A 55 5.19 18.78 -2.54
C VAL A 55 4.66 20.02 -3.27
N GLY A 56 4.36 21.11 -2.56
CA GLY A 56 4.06 22.41 -3.16
C GLY A 56 5.23 23.06 -3.90
N GLY A 57 6.47 22.58 -3.75
CA GLY A 57 7.67 23.16 -4.35
C GLY A 57 8.44 22.20 -5.26
N ALA A 58 9.08 22.76 -6.30
CA ALA A 58 9.97 22.04 -7.22
C ALA A 58 11.02 21.14 -6.51
N VAL A 59 11.41 21.51 -5.29
CA VAL A 59 12.35 20.77 -4.43
C VAL A 59 11.87 19.35 -4.10
N ALA A 60 10.58 19.14 -3.83
CA ALA A 60 10.06 17.81 -3.51
C ALA A 60 9.96 16.91 -4.75
N VAL A 61 9.68 17.50 -5.91
CA VAL A 61 9.70 16.77 -7.18
C VAL A 61 11.13 16.29 -7.49
N ASP A 62 12.13 17.14 -7.26
CA ASP A 62 13.54 16.77 -7.47
C ASP A 62 14.06 15.76 -6.44
N LEU A 63 13.57 15.81 -5.19
CA LEU A 63 13.81 14.76 -4.19
C LEU A 63 13.21 13.41 -4.62
N ILE A 64 11.96 13.39 -5.09
CA ILE A 64 11.32 12.16 -5.57
C ILE A 64 12.03 11.61 -6.81
N LYS A 65 12.48 12.48 -7.72
CA LYS A 65 13.31 12.08 -8.86
C LYS A 65 14.62 11.45 -8.40
N GLY A 66 15.33 12.06 -7.45
CA GLY A 66 16.57 11.49 -6.91
C GLY A 66 16.37 10.10 -6.30
N ILE A 67 15.27 9.90 -5.57
CA ILE A 67 14.90 8.58 -5.03
C ILE A 67 14.57 7.59 -6.15
N MET A 68 13.83 8.02 -7.18
CA MET A 68 13.53 7.19 -8.35
C MET A 68 14.80 6.79 -9.10
N ASP A 69 15.74 7.71 -9.30
CA ASP A 69 17.01 7.45 -9.98
C ASP A 69 17.85 6.42 -9.20
N GLU A 70 17.91 6.52 -7.87
CA GLU A 70 18.63 5.56 -7.03
C GLU A 70 17.99 4.16 -7.03
N VAL A 71 16.66 4.09 -7.14
CA VAL A 71 15.92 2.84 -7.34
C VAL A 71 16.24 2.23 -8.71
N VAL A 72 16.26 3.03 -9.77
CA VAL A 72 16.61 2.57 -11.12
C VAL A 72 18.04 2.05 -11.15
N ASP A 73 19.00 2.77 -10.56
CA ASP A 73 20.39 2.33 -10.46
C ASP A 73 20.55 1.02 -9.68
N SER A 74 19.76 0.86 -8.61
CA SER A 74 19.75 -0.37 -7.82
C SER A 74 19.17 -1.54 -8.63
N LEU A 75 18.10 -1.31 -9.37
CA LEU A 75 17.50 -2.31 -10.25
C LEU A 75 18.44 -2.67 -11.40
N GLU A 76 19.16 -1.71 -11.99
CA GLU A 76 20.18 -1.99 -12.99
C GLU A 76 21.32 -2.85 -12.45
N LYS A 77 21.79 -2.58 -11.22
CA LYS A 77 22.83 -3.39 -10.58
C LYS A 77 22.36 -4.81 -10.33
N VAL A 78 21.13 -4.97 -9.86
CA VAL A 78 20.50 -6.28 -9.69
C VAL A 78 20.34 -6.97 -11.04
N LEU A 79 19.90 -6.27 -12.08
CA LEU A 79 19.77 -6.82 -13.44
C LEU A 79 21.12 -7.29 -13.97
N LYS A 80 22.19 -6.49 -13.84
CA LYS A 80 23.56 -6.85 -14.26
C LYS A 80 24.14 -8.02 -13.45
N MET A 81 23.70 -8.19 -12.20
CA MET A 81 24.09 -9.33 -11.36
C MET A 81 23.27 -10.59 -11.68
N VAL A 82 22.02 -10.39 -12.11
CA VAL A 82 21.11 -11.45 -12.51
C VAL A 82 21.34 -11.86 -13.96
N ASP A 83 21.87 -11.01 -14.83
CA ASP A 83 22.26 -11.32 -16.21
C ASP A 83 23.21 -12.52 -16.33
N PRO A 84 24.32 -12.62 -15.57
CA PRO A 84 25.12 -13.84 -15.58
C PRO A 84 24.31 -15.02 -15.04
N VAL A 85 23.50 -14.85 -13.99
CA VAL A 85 22.68 -15.92 -13.39
C VAL A 85 21.57 -16.42 -14.34
N LEU A 86 20.94 -15.53 -15.11
CA LEU A 86 19.96 -15.83 -16.14
C LEU A 86 20.64 -16.41 -17.38
N ALA A 87 21.80 -15.89 -17.80
CA ALA A 87 22.59 -16.50 -18.86
C ALA A 87 22.97 -17.95 -18.50
N PHE A 88 23.31 -18.22 -17.23
CA PHE A 88 23.53 -19.58 -16.74
C PHE A 88 22.23 -20.42 -16.62
N SER A 89 21.05 -19.80 -16.44
CA SER A 89 19.77 -20.52 -16.37
C SER A 89 19.19 -20.85 -17.75
N PHE A 90 19.51 -20.09 -18.80
CA PHE A 90 19.13 -20.37 -20.19
C PHE A 90 20.11 -21.31 -20.91
N ILE A 91 21.35 -21.49 -20.42
CA ILE A 91 22.34 -22.42 -21.00
C ILE A 91 22.09 -23.90 -20.61
N LYS A 92 21.16 -24.18 -19.70
CA LYS A 92 20.78 -25.56 -19.32
C LYS A 92 19.43 -26.00 -19.90
N ARG A 93 19.23 -25.81 -21.21
CA ARG A 93 18.17 -26.47 -21.95
C ARG A 93 18.70 -27.04 -23.27
#